data_AF-A0A348N2V1-F1
#
_entry.id   AF-A0A348N2V1-F1
#
_cell.length_a   1.000
_cell.length_b   1.000
_cell.length_c   1.000
_cell.angle_alpha   90.00
_cell.angle_beta   90.00
_cell.angle_gamma   90.00
#
_symmetry.space_group_name_H-M   'P 1'
#
loop_
_entity.id
_entity.type
_entity.pdbx_description
1 polymer ?
#
loop_
_entity_poly.entity_id
_entity_poly.type
_entity_poly.pdbx_seq_one_letter_code
_entity_poly.pdbx_strand_id
1 'polypeptide(L)'
;MADIVVIDYGMGNLRSVAKALLTVAGKKTVVISADPNKIRSAKHVVLPGVGAIGDCMLELERRQLTDVVINAMKNQLFLGICLGMQALFDNSEENHQTALLQFMPGQVRHFNTQLDTTQPDRKVPHMGWNQVKHDLSHPIWASIPQHSHFYFVHSYYVVPDNQTHTIATTDYQQPFTSAVGTDNVVAVQFHPEKSQEQGLQLLNNFIHWHGKTH
;
A
#
# COMPACT_ATOMS: atom_id res chain seq x y z
N MET A 1 -4.09 19.35 -15.63
CA MET A 1 -4.06 17.90 -15.33
C MET A 1 -3.67 17.75 -13.87
N ALA A 2 -4.20 16.74 -13.18
CA ALA A 2 -3.84 16.52 -11.77
C ALA A 2 -2.46 15.86 -11.68
N ASP A 3 -1.59 16.31 -10.77
CA ASP A 3 -0.28 15.71 -10.59
C ASP A 3 -0.40 14.36 -9.87
N ILE A 4 -1.25 14.32 -8.84
CA ILE A 4 -1.48 13.17 -7.97
C ILE A 4 -2.98 12.84 -7.97
N VAL A 5 -3.33 11.60 -8.29
CA VAL A 5 -4.71 11.10 -8.19
C VAL A 5 -4.81 10.00 -7.14
N VAL A 6 -5.71 10.19 -6.18
CA VAL A 6 -6.15 9.14 -5.25
C VAL A 6 -7.41 8.50 -5.84
N ILE A 7 -7.34 7.20 -6.13
CA ILE A 7 -8.43 6.48 -6.81
C ILE A 7 -9.63 6.37 -5.87
N ASP A 8 -10.77 6.90 -6.30
CA ASP A 8 -12.06 6.76 -5.62
C ASP A 8 -12.84 5.59 -6.17
N TYR A 9 -12.60 4.43 -5.58
CA TYR A 9 -13.46 3.28 -5.79
C TYR A 9 -14.47 3.16 -4.65
N GLY A 10 -14.90 4.22 -3.97
CA GLY A 10 -15.98 4.14 -2.97
C GLY A 10 -15.62 3.54 -1.61
N MET A 11 -14.42 2.97 -1.46
CA MET A 11 -13.89 2.47 -0.20
C MET A 11 -12.54 3.12 0.12
N GLY A 12 -12.06 2.91 1.35
CA GLY A 12 -10.77 3.46 1.78
C GLY A 12 -10.87 4.76 2.57
N ASN A 13 -9.76 5.12 3.19
CA ASN A 13 -9.61 6.37 3.94
C ASN A 13 -9.23 7.55 3.03
N LEU A 14 -9.96 7.74 1.93
CA LEU A 14 -9.60 8.63 0.81
C LEU A 14 -9.26 10.04 1.27
N ARG A 15 -10.07 10.61 2.18
CA ARG A 15 -9.90 11.98 2.68
C ARG A 15 -8.62 12.14 3.50
N SER A 16 -8.29 11.18 4.37
CA SER A 16 -7.04 11.26 5.14
C SER A 16 -5.82 11.12 4.23
N VAL A 17 -5.85 10.18 3.28
CA VAL A 17 -4.76 9.98 2.31
C VAL A 17 -4.56 11.25 1.47
N ALA A 18 -5.64 11.80 0.91
CA ALA A 18 -5.56 13.04 0.14
C ALA A 18 -5.08 14.23 0.98
N LYS A 19 -5.53 14.36 2.24
CA LYS A 19 -5.07 15.41 3.15
C LYS A 19 -3.58 15.27 3.47
N ALA A 20 -3.10 14.05 3.74
CA ALA A 20 -1.70 13.80 4.01
C ALA A 20 -0.82 14.11 2.79
N LEU A 21 -1.27 13.73 1.59
CA LEU A 21 -0.60 14.10 0.33
C LEU A 21 -0.60 15.62 0.12
N LEU A 22 -1.72 16.31 0.36
CA LEU A 22 -1.81 17.76 0.25
C LEU A 22 -0.82 18.48 1.18
N THR A 23 -0.59 17.97 2.39
CA THR A 23 0.38 18.52 3.33
C THR A 23 1.81 18.56 2.75
N VAL A 24 2.17 17.59 1.91
CA VAL A 24 3.52 17.46 1.32
C VAL A 24 3.59 17.87 -0.15
N ALA A 25 2.44 18.07 -0.81
CA ALA A 25 2.34 18.30 -2.25
C ALA A 25 3.06 19.57 -2.74
N GLY A 26 3.23 20.57 -1.87
CA GLY A 26 3.76 21.88 -2.25
C GLY A 26 2.85 22.54 -3.29
N LYS A 27 3.34 22.66 -4.54
CA LYS A 27 2.56 23.20 -5.68
C LYS A 27 1.79 22.15 -6.48
N LYS A 28 2.02 20.86 -6.21
CA LYS A 28 1.37 19.76 -6.93
C LYS A 28 -0.12 19.70 -6.57
N THR A 29 -0.95 19.35 -7.54
CA THR A 29 -2.39 19.18 -7.38
C THR A 29 -2.72 17.75 -6.94
N VAL A 30 -3.57 17.61 -5.92
CA VAL A 30 -4.05 16.31 -5.42
C VAL A 30 -5.56 16.23 -5.65
N VAL A 31 -6.02 15.19 -6.33
CA VAL A 31 -7.44 15.00 -6.65
C VAL A 31 -7.88 13.59 -6.26
N ILE A 32 -9.03 13.48 -5.60
CA ILE A 32 -9.73 12.21 -5.42
C ILE A 32 -10.63 12.00 -6.65
N SER A 33 -10.50 10.88 -7.36
CA SER A 33 -11.30 10.66 -8.55
C SER A 33 -11.51 9.19 -8.91
N ALA A 34 -12.70 8.90 -9.43
CA ALA A 34 -13.05 7.66 -10.11
C ALA A 34 -12.99 7.80 -11.64
N ASP A 35 -12.62 8.97 -12.18
CA ASP A 35 -12.61 9.23 -13.63
C ASP A 35 -11.37 8.58 -14.27
N PRO A 36 -11.53 7.59 -15.17
CA PRO A 36 -10.41 6.90 -15.81
C PRO A 36 -9.49 7.83 -16.59
N ASN A 37 -9.99 8.94 -17.12
CA ASN A 37 -9.18 9.89 -17.88
C ASN A 37 -8.29 10.72 -16.96
N LYS A 38 -8.83 11.14 -15.80
CA LYS A 38 -8.03 11.82 -14.78
C LYS A 38 -6.95 10.90 -14.23
N ILE A 39 -7.31 9.66 -13.89
CA ILE A 39 -6.36 8.65 -13.40
C ILE A 39 -5.24 8.48 -14.42
N ARG A 40 -5.55 8.17 -15.68
CA ARG A 40 -4.54 7.94 -16.75
C ARG A 40 -3.64 9.15 -17.03
N SER A 41 -4.15 10.36 -16.85
CA SER A 41 -3.38 11.60 -17.09
C SER A 41 -2.44 11.99 -15.94
N ALA A 42 -2.58 11.37 -14.77
CA ALA A 42 -1.81 11.75 -13.58
C ALA A 42 -0.36 11.27 -13.68
N LYS A 43 0.56 11.93 -12.96
CA LYS A 43 1.94 11.44 -12.83
C LYS A 43 2.03 10.37 -11.74
N HIS A 44 1.39 10.67 -10.61
CA HIS A 44 1.34 9.80 -9.43
C HIS A 44 -0.09 9.31 -9.20
N VAL A 45 -0.23 8.02 -8.94
CA VAL A 45 -1.51 7.38 -8.65
C VAL A 45 -1.43 6.66 -7.32
N VAL A 46 -2.46 6.80 -6.50
CA VAL A 46 -2.55 6.16 -5.18
C VAL A 46 -3.81 5.30 -5.14
N LEU A 47 -3.64 4.01 -4.85
CA LEU A 47 -4.72 3.10 -4.51
C LEU A 47 -4.71 2.85 -2.99
N PRO A 48 -5.54 3.56 -2.22
CA PRO A 48 -5.71 3.28 -0.81
C PRO A 48 -6.70 2.13 -0.59
N GLY A 49 -6.71 1.52 0.60
CA GLY A 49 -7.84 0.67 0.97
C GLY A 49 -7.89 0.29 2.44
N VAL A 50 -9.12 0.07 2.91
CA VAL A 50 -9.47 -0.41 4.26
C VAL A 50 -10.69 -1.31 4.15
N GLY A 51 -10.89 -2.22 5.11
CA GLY A 51 -12.01 -3.17 5.11
C GLY A 51 -11.56 -4.56 4.68
N ALA A 52 -12.43 -5.27 3.96
CA ALA A 52 -12.15 -6.58 3.38
C ALA A 52 -11.67 -6.44 1.92
N ILE A 53 -10.70 -7.26 1.51
CA ILE A 53 -10.16 -7.24 0.15
C ILE A 53 -11.17 -7.73 -0.88
N GLY A 54 -12.08 -8.64 -0.50
CA GLY A 54 -13.19 -9.08 -1.35
C GLY A 54 -14.08 -7.92 -1.79
N ASP A 55 -14.50 -7.10 -0.84
CA ASP A 55 -15.32 -5.90 -1.13
C ASP A 55 -14.55 -4.89 -1.98
N CYS A 56 -13.24 -4.72 -1.72
CA CYS A 56 -12.36 -3.87 -2.53
C CYS A 56 -12.36 -4.32 -4.01
N MET A 57 -12.16 -5.61 -4.27
CA MET A 57 -12.14 -6.16 -5.63
C MET A 57 -13.51 -6.03 -6.32
N LEU A 58 -14.60 -6.33 -5.61
CA LEU A 58 -15.97 -6.18 -6.12
C LEU A 58 -16.27 -4.73 -6.50
N GLU A 59 -15.83 -3.77 -5.70
CA GLU A 59 -16.13 -2.36 -5.94
C GLU A 59 -15.26 -1.77 -7.07
N LEU A 60 -14.02 -2.25 -7.23
CA LEU A 60 -13.20 -1.95 -8.41
C LEU A 60 -13.86 -2.46 -9.69
N GLU A 61 -14.39 -3.68 -9.68
CA GLU A 61 -15.10 -4.27 -10.81
C GLU A 61 -16.40 -3.52 -11.10
N ARG A 62 -17.24 -3.30 -10.08
CA ARG A 62 -18.53 -2.61 -10.20
C ARG A 62 -18.39 -1.21 -10.81
N ARG A 63 -17.28 -0.53 -10.52
CA ARG A 63 -16.96 0.81 -11.05
C ARG A 63 -16.17 0.79 -12.36
N GLN A 64 -15.87 -0.39 -12.89
CA GLN A 64 -15.06 -0.56 -14.11
C GLN A 64 -13.67 0.07 -13.98
N LEU A 65 -13.07 -0.02 -12.78
CA LEU A 65 -11.77 0.55 -12.47
C LEU A 65 -10.65 -0.49 -12.49
N THR A 66 -10.94 -1.79 -12.51
CA THR A 66 -9.93 -2.87 -12.50
C THR A 66 -8.84 -2.66 -13.54
N ASP A 67 -9.20 -2.51 -14.82
CA ASP A 67 -8.24 -2.28 -15.90
C ASP A 67 -7.55 -0.92 -15.78
N VAL A 68 -8.23 0.09 -15.23
CA VAL A 68 -7.66 1.43 -15.02
C VAL A 68 -6.52 1.37 -14.00
N VAL A 69 -6.73 0.63 -12.90
CA VAL A 69 -5.72 0.43 -11.85
C VAL A 69 -4.55 -0.39 -12.37
N ILE A 70 -4.81 -1.50 -13.09
CA ILE A 70 -3.74 -2.31 -13.70
C ILE A 70 -2.91 -1.48 -14.68
N ASN A 71 -3.55 -0.66 -15.51
CA ASN A 71 -2.84 0.24 -16.42
C ASN A 71 -2.06 1.32 -15.66
N ALA A 72 -2.58 1.85 -14.56
CA ALA A 72 -1.85 2.81 -13.74
C ALA A 72 -0.56 2.20 -13.16
N MET A 73 -0.61 0.97 -12.65
CA MET A 73 0.56 0.25 -12.15
C MET A 73 1.62 0.00 -13.23
N LYS A 74 1.24 -0.05 -14.51
CA LYS A 74 2.18 -0.26 -15.63
C LYS A 74 2.82 1.04 -16.15
N ASN A 75 2.15 2.18 -15.98
CA ASN A 75 2.49 3.40 -16.72
C ASN A 75 2.79 4.62 -15.84
N GLN A 76 2.45 4.57 -14.55
CA GLN A 76 2.47 5.73 -13.65
C GLN A 76 3.22 5.39 -12.37
N LEU A 77 3.64 6.42 -11.62
CA LEU A 77 4.22 6.20 -10.30
C LEU A 77 3.09 5.83 -9.34
N PHE A 78 3.07 4.59 -8.89
CA PHE A 78 1.94 4.01 -8.18
C PHE A 78 2.27 3.75 -6.72
N LEU A 79 1.34 4.12 -5.83
CA LEU A 79 1.38 3.79 -4.41
C LEU A 79 0.15 2.98 -4.00
N GLY A 80 0.36 1.71 -3.61
CA GLY A 80 -0.65 0.91 -2.93
C GLY A 80 -0.56 1.08 -1.41
N ILE A 81 -1.69 1.29 -0.72
CA ILE A 81 -1.71 1.44 0.76
C ILE A 81 -2.65 0.40 1.38
N CYS A 82 -2.13 -0.39 2.32
CA CYS A 82 -2.84 -1.43 3.06
C CYS A 82 -3.52 -2.44 2.13
N LEU A 83 -4.85 -2.44 1.99
CA LEU A 83 -5.52 -3.29 0.99
C LEU A 83 -5.06 -2.97 -0.44
N GLY A 84 -4.71 -1.71 -0.70
CA GLY A 84 -4.16 -1.31 -1.98
C GLY A 84 -2.79 -1.92 -2.26
N MET A 85 -2.06 -2.41 -1.25
CA MET A 85 -0.87 -3.26 -1.42
C MET A 85 -1.26 -4.71 -1.67
N GLN A 86 -2.22 -5.23 -0.89
CA GLN A 86 -2.68 -6.61 -1.02
C GLN A 86 -3.25 -6.88 -2.41
N ALA A 87 -4.04 -5.95 -2.96
CA ALA A 87 -4.68 -6.06 -4.27
C ALA A 87 -3.72 -6.32 -5.43
N LEU A 88 -2.41 -6.03 -5.29
CA LEU A 88 -1.41 -6.26 -6.35
C LEU A 88 -1.15 -7.74 -6.61
N PHE A 89 -1.44 -8.61 -5.65
CA PHE A 89 -1.02 -10.02 -5.68
C PHE A 89 -2.01 -10.92 -6.43
N ASP A 90 -1.83 -12.24 -6.36
CA ASP A 90 -2.66 -13.18 -7.12
C ASP A 90 -3.98 -13.49 -6.41
N ASN A 91 -3.91 -13.78 -5.11
CA ASN A 91 -5.05 -14.16 -4.29
C ASN A 91 -4.86 -13.81 -2.81
N SER A 92 -5.97 -13.81 -2.07
CA SER A 92 -6.00 -13.67 -0.61
C SER A 92 -6.75 -14.81 0.05
N GLU A 93 -6.20 -15.34 1.15
CA GLU A 93 -6.88 -16.32 2.02
C GLU A 93 -8.21 -15.77 2.60
N GLU A 94 -8.43 -14.45 2.57
CA GLU A 94 -9.70 -13.84 2.96
C GLU A 94 -10.87 -14.32 2.08
N ASN A 95 -12.03 -14.59 2.72
CA ASN A 95 -13.26 -15.04 2.07
C ASN A 95 -13.11 -16.30 1.18
N HIS A 96 -12.35 -17.30 1.64
CA HIS A 96 -12.16 -18.58 0.92
C HIS A 96 -11.47 -18.46 -0.44
N GLN A 97 -10.38 -17.67 -0.51
CA GLN A 97 -9.58 -17.41 -1.73
C GLN A 97 -10.19 -16.36 -2.66
N THR A 98 -10.00 -15.08 -2.31
CA THR A 98 -10.35 -13.95 -3.18
C THR A 98 -9.29 -13.75 -4.25
N ALA A 99 -9.66 -13.79 -5.55
CA ALA A 99 -8.76 -13.43 -6.65
C ALA A 99 -8.51 -11.90 -6.68
N LEU A 100 -7.26 -11.51 -6.95
CA LEU A 100 -6.80 -10.12 -6.91
C LEU A 100 -6.35 -9.64 -8.30
N LEU A 101 -5.60 -8.54 -8.39
CA LEU A 101 -5.24 -7.91 -9.67
C LEU A 101 -4.12 -8.64 -10.44
N GLN A 102 -3.44 -9.61 -9.81
CA GLN A 102 -2.39 -10.43 -10.44
C GLN A 102 -1.29 -9.58 -11.12
N PHE A 103 -0.92 -8.47 -10.48
CA PHE A 103 0.15 -7.58 -10.96
C PHE A 103 1.53 -8.09 -10.52
N MET A 104 1.63 -8.65 -9.32
CA MET A 104 2.83 -9.25 -8.77
C MET A 104 2.54 -10.68 -8.32
N PRO A 105 3.40 -11.67 -8.64
CA PRO A 105 3.20 -13.03 -8.20
C PRO A 105 3.36 -13.14 -6.68
N GLY A 106 2.43 -13.83 -6.04
CA GLY A 106 2.42 -14.06 -4.59
C GLY A 106 1.02 -14.08 -3.99
N GLN A 107 0.97 -14.28 -2.68
CA GLN A 107 -0.27 -14.56 -1.96
C GLN A 107 -0.45 -13.64 -0.76
N VAL A 108 -1.70 -13.39 -0.38
CA VAL A 108 -2.06 -12.66 0.83
C VAL A 108 -2.57 -13.66 1.88
N ARG A 109 -1.86 -13.78 3.00
CA ARG A 109 -2.07 -14.82 4.02
C ARG A 109 -2.54 -14.24 5.34
N HIS A 110 -3.33 -14.98 6.08
CA HIS A 110 -3.80 -14.60 7.41
C HIS A 110 -2.70 -14.85 8.45
N PHE A 111 -2.54 -13.97 9.45
CA PHE A 111 -1.72 -14.29 10.62
C PHE A 111 -2.32 -15.48 11.38
N ASN A 112 -1.52 -16.48 11.73
CA ASN A 112 -2.07 -17.67 12.38
C ASN A 112 -2.68 -17.31 13.75
N THR A 113 -3.93 -17.72 13.99
CA THR A 113 -4.63 -17.51 15.26
C THR A 113 -4.37 -18.61 16.27
N GLN A 114 -3.54 -19.62 15.95
CA GLN A 114 -3.01 -20.53 16.95
C GLN A 114 -2.08 -19.73 17.87
N LEU A 115 -2.72 -19.08 18.83
CA LEU A 115 -2.11 -18.33 19.91
C LEU A 115 -1.03 -19.20 20.52
N ASP A 116 0.22 -18.86 20.25
CA ASP A 116 1.29 -19.25 21.15
C ASP A 116 0.92 -18.63 22.50
N THR A 117 0.48 -19.47 23.43
CA THR A 117 0.04 -19.08 24.78
C THR A 117 1.15 -18.38 25.57
N THR A 118 2.37 -18.33 25.04
CA THR A 118 3.51 -17.63 25.61
C THR A 118 3.60 -16.14 25.21
N GLN A 119 2.83 -15.67 24.20
CA GLN A 119 2.86 -14.25 23.74
C GLN A 119 1.45 -13.63 23.62
N PRO A 120 0.75 -13.36 24.73
CA PRO A 120 -0.63 -12.85 24.76
C PRO A 120 -0.83 -11.45 24.13
N ASP A 121 0.25 -10.71 23.89
CA ASP A 121 0.21 -9.34 23.35
C ASP A 121 0.12 -9.27 21.81
N ARG A 122 0.24 -10.42 21.11
CA ARG A 122 0.22 -10.46 19.64
C ARG A 122 -1.15 -10.92 19.10
N LYS A 123 -2.21 -10.21 19.49
CA LYS A 123 -3.60 -10.45 19.05
C LYS A 123 -3.82 -10.02 17.61
N VAL A 124 -4.40 -10.89 16.78
CA VAL A 124 -4.86 -10.53 15.43
C VAL A 124 -6.18 -9.75 15.54
N PRO A 125 -6.35 -8.59 14.86
CA PRO A 125 -5.44 -7.98 13.87
C PRO A 125 -4.19 -7.34 14.48
N HIS A 126 -3.07 -7.38 13.74
CA HIS A 126 -1.90 -6.54 14.00
C HIS A 126 -2.33 -5.07 13.97
N MET A 127 -2.46 -4.45 15.14
CA MET A 127 -2.96 -3.10 15.30
C MET A 127 -2.04 -2.28 16.20
N GLY A 128 -1.58 -1.14 15.71
CA GLY A 128 -0.74 -0.22 16.47
C GLY A 128 0.52 0.19 15.73
N TRP A 129 1.43 0.82 16.47
CA TRP A 129 2.71 1.26 15.95
C TRP A 129 3.73 0.13 16.01
N ASN A 130 4.40 -0.15 14.89
CA ASN A 130 5.43 -1.19 14.83
C ASN A 130 6.62 -0.70 13.98
N GLN A 131 7.80 -1.26 14.25
CA GLN A 131 9.04 -0.88 13.59
C GLN A 131 9.14 -1.50 12.21
N VAL A 132 9.62 -0.70 11.26
CA VAL A 132 9.87 -1.14 9.89
C VAL A 132 11.38 -1.23 9.66
N LYS A 133 11.84 -2.41 9.23
CA LYS A 133 13.19 -2.63 8.73
C LYS A 133 13.17 -2.52 7.21
N HIS A 134 13.70 -1.42 6.68
CA HIS A 134 13.64 -1.09 5.26
C HIS A 134 14.99 -1.20 4.53
N ASP A 135 14.92 -1.30 3.21
CA ASP A 135 16.07 -1.23 2.31
C ASP A 135 16.51 0.22 2.11
N LEU A 136 17.66 0.58 2.68
CA LEU A 136 18.22 1.92 2.62
C LEU A 136 18.57 2.40 1.20
N SER A 137 18.66 1.49 0.23
CA SER A 137 18.94 1.86 -1.16
C SER A 137 17.72 2.42 -1.89
N HIS A 138 16.50 2.13 -1.42
CA HIS A 138 15.29 2.53 -2.12
C HIS A 138 14.86 3.98 -1.75
N PRO A 139 14.68 4.89 -2.73
CA PRO A 139 14.43 6.33 -2.49
C PRO A 139 13.22 6.66 -1.63
N ILE A 140 12.23 5.77 -1.61
CA ILE A 140 11.04 5.94 -0.77
C ILE A 140 11.38 6.07 0.72
N TRP A 141 12.54 5.54 1.15
CA TRP A 141 13.02 5.57 2.53
C TRP A 141 13.99 6.72 2.82
N ALA A 142 14.23 7.61 1.86
CA ALA A 142 15.12 8.76 2.07
C ALA A 142 14.69 9.57 3.30
N SER A 143 15.64 9.88 4.18
CA SER A 143 15.41 10.63 5.42
C SER A 143 14.45 9.95 6.42
N ILE A 144 14.21 8.65 6.29
CA ILE A 144 13.46 7.84 7.27
C ILE A 144 14.46 6.95 8.01
N PRO A 145 14.71 7.19 9.32
CA PRO A 145 15.62 6.35 10.09
C PRO A 145 15.21 4.88 10.06
N GLN A 146 16.19 3.97 10.09
CA GLN A 146 15.94 2.54 10.19
C GLN A 146 15.18 2.23 11.50
N HIS A 147 14.25 1.26 11.46
CA HIS A 147 13.40 0.89 12.61
C HIS A 147 12.46 2.01 13.10
N SER A 148 12.13 2.97 12.23
CA SER A 148 11.06 3.94 12.49
C SER A 148 9.71 3.24 12.65
N HIS A 149 8.83 3.83 13.46
CA HIS A 149 7.51 3.28 13.72
C HIS A 149 6.50 3.77 12.69
N PHE A 150 5.68 2.85 12.18
CA PHE A 150 4.53 3.12 11.33
C PHE A 150 3.27 2.48 11.92
N TYR A 151 2.10 3.02 11.59
CA TYR A 151 0.82 2.54 12.10
C TYR A 151 0.23 1.44 11.21
N PHE A 152 -0.01 0.27 11.80
CA PHE A 152 -0.59 -0.91 11.17
C PHE A 152 -2.00 -1.19 11.71
N VAL A 153 -2.86 -1.75 10.85
CA VAL A 153 -4.16 -2.33 11.23
C VAL A 153 -4.57 -3.36 10.17
N HIS A 154 -4.19 -4.62 10.37
CA HIS A 154 -4.45 -5.69 9.39
C HIS A 154 -4.42 -7.09 10.03
N SER A 155 -5.20 -8.03 9.49
CA SER A 155 -5.14 -9.45 9.85
C SER A 155 -4.38 -10.30 8.82
N TYR A 156 -4.16 -9.75 7.63
CA TYR A 156 -3.53 -10.42 6.49
C TYR A 156 -2.26 -9.70 6.05
N TYR A 157 -1.28 -10.44 5.55
CA TYR A 157 -0.01 -9.90 5.07
C TYR A 157 0.37 -10.54 3.73
N VAL A 158 1.15 -9.83 2.93
CA VAL A 158 1.57 -10.33 1.62
C VAL A 158 2.81 -11.23 1.73
N VAL A 159 2.89 -12.23 0.86
CA VAL A 159 4.02 -13.12 0.67
C VAL A 159 4.34 -13.13 -0.83
N PRO A 160 5.28 -12.28 -1.28
CA PRO A 160 5.71 -12.28 -2.68
C PRO A 160 6.45 -13.58 -3.02
N ASP A 161 6.20 -14.12 -4.21
CA ASP A 161 6.96 -15.29 -4.70
C ASP A 161 8.43 -14.92 -4.96
N ASN A 162 8.65 -13.70 -5.47
CA ASN A 162 9.98 -13.14 -5.63
C ASN A 162 10.32 -12.18 -4.47
N GLN A 163 11.24 -12.60 -3.61
CA GLN A 163 11.68 -11.83 -2.45
C GLN A 163 12.42 -10.54 -2.80
N THR A 164 12.96 -10.39 -4.03
CA THR A 164 13.60 -9.13 -4.44
C THR A 164 12.61 -7.96 -4.55
N HIS A 165 11.31 -8.24 -4.57
CA HIS A 165 10.29 -7.21 -4.51
C HIS A 165 10.10 -6.62 -3.10
N THR A 166 10.54 -7.31 -2.05
CA THR A 166 10.38 -6.86 -0.66
C THR A 166 11.39 -5.75 -0.37
N ILE A 167 10.91 -4.52 -0.15
CA ILE A 167 11.75 -3.36 0.20
C ILE A 167 11.65 -2.96 1.67
N ALA A 168 10.75 -3.59 2.44
CA ALA A 168 10.76 -3.53 3.90
C ALA A 168 10.05 -4.72 4.55
N THR A 169 10.48 -5.03 5.77
CA THR A 169 9.95 -6.09 6.62
C THR A 169 9.60 -5.56 8.01
N THR A 170 8.67 -6.25 8.67
CA THR A 170 8.27 -5.97 10.05
C THR A 170 8.08 -7.30 10.77
N ASP A 171 8.42 -7.35 12.07
CA ASP A 171 8.17 -8.52 12.91
C ASP A 171 6.83 -8.40 13.62
N TYR A 172 5.94 -9.37 13.39
CA TYR A 172 4.68 -9.50 14.13
C TYR A 172 4.20 -10.95 14.12
N GLN A 173 4.37 -11.67 15.24
CA GLN A 173 4.31 -13.13 15.36
C GLN A 173 5.41 -13.84 14.54
N GLN A 174 5.59 -13.42 13.30
CA GLN A 174 6.62 -13.80 12.36
C GLN A 174 7.04 -12.57 11.53
N PRO A 175 8.23 -12.57 10.90
CA PRO A 175 8.58 -11.57 9.91
C PRO A 175 7.60 -11.59 8.73
N PHE A 176 7.17 -10.41 8.27
CA PHE A 176 6.34 -10.27 7.08
C PHE A 176 6.79 -9.08 6.22
N THR A 177 6.42 -9.12 4.93
CA THR A 177 6.68 -8.04 3.98
C THR A 177 5.76 -6.85 4.28
N SER A 178 6.33 -5.75 4.79
CA SER A 178 5.60 -4.52 5.13
C SER A 178 5.67 -3.46 4.03
N ALA A 179 6.58 -3.61 3.05
CA ALA A 179 6.55 -2.85 1.81
C ALA A 179 7.15 -3.64 0.64
N VAL A 180 6.60 -3.43 -0.56
CA VAL A 180 7.13 -3.93 -1.83
C VAL A 180 7.44 -2.79 -2.78
N GLY A 181 8.38 -3.03 -3.69
CA GLY A 181 8.86 -2.06 -4.67
C GLY A 181 9.24 -2.71 -5.99
N THR A 182 8.98 -1.99 -7.07
CA THR A 182 9.48 -2.24 -8.43
C THR A 182 9.89 -0.89 -9.03
N ASP A 183 10.05 -0.85 -10.35
CA ASP A 183 10.44 0.32 -11.13
C ASP A 183 9.62 1.57 -10.89
N ASN A 184 8.31 1.43 -10.81
CA ASN A 184 7.36 2.53 -10.74
C ASN A 184 6.24 2.27 -9.74
N VAL A 185 6.24 1.11 -9.08
CA VAL A 185 5.25 0.73 -8.07
C VAL A 185 5.93 0.59 -6.73
N VAL A 186 5.38 1.27 -5.73
CA VAL A 186 5.64 1.01 -4.31
C VAL A 186 4.30 0.65 -3.67
N ALA A 187 4.30 -0.29 -2.73
CA ALA A 187 3.12 -0.52 -1.93
C ALA A 187 3.49 -0.86 -0.49
N VAL A 188 2.73 -0.34 0.46
CA VAL A 188 3.00 -0.41 1.90
C VAL A 188 1.83 -0.99 2.66
N GLN A 189 2.10 -1.85 3.64
CA GLN A 189 1.07 -2.50 4.45
C GLN A 189 0.56 -1.58 5.56
N PHE A 190 1.42 -0.70 6.07
CA PHE A 190 1.06 0.32 7.06
C PHE A 190 0.34 1.51 6.41
N HIS A 191 -0.20 2.37 7.26
CA HIS A 191 -0.94 3.58 6.88
C HIS A 191 -0.05 4.82 7.01
N PRO A 192 0.64 5.29 5.95
CA PRO A 192 1.48 6.48 6.03
C PRO A 192 0.66 7.72 6.41
N GLU A 193 -0.61 7.80 6.02
CA GLU A 193 -1.51 8.90 6.41
C GLU A 193 -1.85 8.93 7.91
N LYS A 194 -1.53 7.85 8.64
CA LYS A 194 -1.69 7.72 10.10
C LYS A 194 -0.37 7.64 10.85
N SER A 195 0.76 7.67 10.14
CA SER A 195 2.11 7.42 10.71
C SER A 195 2.89 8.71 11.01
N GLN A 196 2.19 9.81 11.26
CA GLN A 196 2.76 11.11 11.65
C GLN A 196 3.92 11.56 10.73
N GLU A 197 5.01 12.07 11.28
CA GLU A 197 6.16 12.62 10.56
C GLU A 197 6.76 11.59 9.58
N GLN A 198 6.95 10.34 10.03
CA GLN A 198 7.55 9.29 9.18
C GLN A 198 6.63 8.93 8.01
N GLY A 199 5.33 8.89 8.26
CA GLY A 199 4.32 8.72 7.22
C GLY A 199 4.31 9.86 6.20
N LEU A 200 4.38 11.12 6.66
CA LEU A 200 4.46 12.28 5.78
C LEU A 200 5.77 12.31 4.99
N GLN A 201 6.90 11.95 5.59
CA GLN A 201 8.18 11.85 4.90
C GLN A 201 8.12 10.80 3.78
N LEU A 202 7.50 9.64 4.02
CA LEU A 202 7.32 8.61 3.01
C LEU A 202 6.45 9.09 1.84
N LEU A 203 5.34 9.77 2.13
CA LEU A 203 4.50 10.38 1.10
C LEU A 203 5.23 11.48 0.33
N ASN A 204 6.04 12.29 1.02
CA ASN A 204 6.87 13.30 0.39
C ASN A 204 7.90 12.67 -0.57
N ASN A 205 8.55 11.57 -0.16
CA ASN A 205 9.48 10.83 -1.00
C ASN A 205 8.76 10.27 -2.23
N PHE A 206 7.56 9.70 -2.06
CA PHE A 206 6.75 9.18 -3.17
C PHE A 206 6.47 10.23 -4.24
N ILE A 207 5.95 11.40 -3.85
CA ILE A 207 5.55 12.45 -4.81
C ILE A 207 6.75 13.16 -5.49
N HIS A 208 7.97 12.93 -4.99
CA HIS A 208 9.23 13.39 -5.57
C HIS A 208 10.02 12.27 -6.24
N TRP A 209 9.56 11.03 -6.13
CA TRP A 209 10.16 9.91 -6.83
C TRP A 209 9.86 10.01 -8.34
N HIS A 210 10.78 9.48 -9.15
CA HIS A 210 10.74 9.54 -10.62
C HIS A 210 10.79 8.15 -11.29
N GLY A 211 10.66 7.08 -10.50
CA GLY A 211 10.84 5.71 -10.97
C GLY A 211 12.28 5.22 -10.80
N LYS A 212 12.56 4.03 -11.35
CA LYS A 212 13.71 3.15 -11.12
C LYS A 212 14.93 3.76 -10.43
N THR A 213 15.30 3.11 -9.34
CA THR A 213 16.63 3.01 -8.77
C THR A 213 17.04 1.54 -8.81
N HIS A 214 17.66 1.14 -9.91
CA HIS A 214 18.57 -0.01 -9.95
C HIS A 214 19.95 0.54 -10.23
#